data_AF-A0A9W7Z787-F1
#
_entry.id   AF-A0A9W7Z787-F1
#
_cell.length_a   1.000
_cell.length_b   1.000
_cell.length_c   1.000
_cell.angle_alpha   90.00
_cell.angle_beta   90.00
_cell.angle_gamma   90.00
#
_symmetry.space_group_name_H-M   'P 1'
#
loop_
_entity.id
_entity.type
_entity.pdbx_description
1 polymer ?
#
loop_
_entity_poly.entity_id
_entity_poly.type
_entity_poly.pdbx_seq_one_letter_code
_entity_poly.pdbx_strand_id
1 'polypeptide(L)'
;MGFSLGNDIDPSSITSCKLQLPQPVTPQNSNPSTYTLSVSQVNAEYDAKTVTPAKAPSSGSPIVEATLSDRVVPPAMDVTTACTNAVNGNVNLMLDARGAPVTFSSSASSNSAKLIVSTK
;
A
#
# COMPACT_ATOMS: atom_id res chain seq x y z
N MET A 1 -1.37 2.31 -6.24
CA MET A 1 -0.15 1.54 -6.55
C MET A 1 -0.55 0.20 -7.11
N GLY A 2 0.03 -0.22 -8.24
CA GLY A 2 -0.20 -1.55 -8.81
C GLY A 2 0.99 -2.47 -8.54
N PHE A 3 0.70 -3.74 -8.24
CA PHE A 3 1.68 -4.82 -8.07
C PHE A 3 1.28 -6.02 -8.92
N SER A 4 2.26 -6.76 -9.41
CA SER A 4 2.07 -8.09 -10.00
C SER A 4 2.62 -9.13 -9.04
N LEU A 5 1.84 -10.17 -8.77
CA LEU A 5 2.27 -11.34 -8.00
C LEU A 5 3.26 -12.20 -8.80
N GLY A 6 3.38 -11.98 -10.11
CA GLY A 6 4.11 -12.85 -11.02
C GLY A 6 3.20 -13.95 -11.60
N ASN A 7 3.54 -14.43 -12.81
CA ASN A 7 2.69 -15.35 -13.56
C ASN A 7 2.58 -16.75 -12.94
N ASP A 8 3.51 -17.09 -12.04
CA ASP A 8 3.61 -18.43 -11.43
C ASP A 8 2.95 -18.51 -10.04
N ILE A 9 2.41 -17.40 -9.52
CA ILE A 9 1.73 -17.37 -8.23
C ILE A 9 0.22 -17.48 -8.44
N ASP A 10 -0.36 -18.60 -8.02
CA ASP A 10 -1.81 -18.75 -7.89
C ASP A 10 -2.30 -17.95 -6.66
N PRO A 11 -3.19 -16.95 -6.83
CA PRO A 11 -3.75 -16.18 -5.71
C PRO A 11 -4.37 -17.03 -4.61
N SER A 12 -4.95 -18.18 -4.94
CA SER A 12 -5.58 -19.09 -3.98
C SER A 12 -4.57 -19.82 -3.08
N SER A 13 -3.30 -19.87 -3.48
CA SER A 13 -2.21 -20.49 -2.73
C SER A 13 -1.59 -19.58 -1.68
N ILE A 14 -1.91 -18.28 -1.70
CA ILE A 14 -1.31 -17.27 -0.83
C ILE A 14 -1.78 -17.47 0.62
N THR A 15 -0.82 -17.60 1.52
CA THR A 15 -1.04 -17.72 2.98
C THR A 15 -0.77 -16.42 3.72
N SER A 16 0.09 -15.56 3.18
CA SER A 16 0.42 -14.26 3.74
C SER A 16 0.86 -13.33 2.62
N CYS A 17 0.38 -12.10 2.63
CA CYS A 17 0.83 -11.03 1.75
C CYS A 17 1.01 -9.74 2.55
N LYS A 18 2.23 -9.22 2.60
CA LYS A 18 2.55 -8.02 3.39
C LYS A 18 3.05 -6.88 2.51
N LEU A 19 2.42 -5.72 2.63
CA LEU A 19 2.87 -4.49 2.01
C LEU A 19 3.92 -3.82 2.89
N GLN A 20 5.15 -3.75 2.39
CA GLN A 20 6.24 -2.99 3.00
C GLN A 20 6.38 -1.65 2.27
N LEU A 21 6.26 -0.54 3.01
CA LEU A 21 6.43 0.80 2.44
C LEU A 21 7.91 1.21 2.33
N PRO A 22 8.23 2.14 1.41
CA PRO A 22 9.53 2.82 1.33
C PRO A 22 9.96 3.37 2.68
N GLN A 23 11.26 3.30 2.98
CA GLN A 23 11.85 4.02 4.11
C GLN A 23 12.83 5.08 3.62
N PRO A 24 12.88 6.26 4.27
CA PRO A 24 12.03 6.71 5.38
C PRO A 24 10.67 7.27 4.93
N VAL A 25 9.62 7.03 5.72
CA VAL A 25 8.33 7.74 5.60
C VAL A 25 8.38 8.93 6.54
N THR A 26 8.20 10.14 6.00
CA THR A 26 8.27 11.37 6.78
C THR A 26 6.95 12.12 6.67
N PRO A 27 6.18 12.26 7.77
CA PRO A 27 5.05 13.18 7.76
C PRO A 27 5.55 14.62 7.54
N GLN A 28 4.98 15.31 6.57
CA GLN A 28 5.23 16.74 6.38
C GLN A 28 4.46 17.52 7.46
N ASN A 29 5.12 18.53 8.03
CA ASN A 29 4.65 19.37 9.15
C ASN A 29 4.72 18.66 10.51
N SER A 30 5.94 18.52 11.01
CA SER A 30 6.29 17.98 12.32
C SER A 30 5.85 18.92 13.47
N ASN A 31 4.62 18.73 13.93
CA ASN A 31 4.23 18.77 15.34
C ASN A 31 3.76 17.34 15.68
N PRO A 32 3.84 16.81 16.91
CA PRO A 32 3.60 15.38 17.17
C PRO A 32 2.15 15.03 16.80
N SER A 33 1.98 14.55 15.57
CA SER A 33 0.69 14.35 14.94
C SER A 33 0.66 12.88 14.59
N THR A 34 -0.16 12.15 15.35
CA THR A 34 -0.53 10.81 14.96
C THR A 34 -1.27 10.89 13.63
N TYR A 35 -0.93 9.99 12.71
CA TYR A 35 -1.64 9.85 11.45
C TYR A 35 -2.08 8.39 11.31
N THR A 36 -3.21 8.19 10.64
CA THR A 36 -3.69 6.84 10.33
C THR A 36 -3.42 6.57 8.87
N LEU A 37 -2.60 5.55 8.60
CA LEU A 37 -2.47 4.96 7.28
C LEU A 37 -3.55 3.93 7.11
N SER A 38 -4.22 3.98 5.97
CA SER A 38 -5.20 2.99 5.57
C SER A 38 -4.85 2.48 4.18
N VAL A 39 -4.95 1.17 3.99
CA VAL A 39 -4.75 0.52 2.69
C VAL A 39 -6.04 -0.13 2.26
N SER A 40 -6.44 0.18 1.04
CA SER A 40 -7.67 -0.34 0.44
C SER A 40 -7.35 -1.02 -0.89
N GLN A 41 -8.03 -2.11 -1.21
CA GLN A 41 -7.98 -2.67 -2.56
C GLN A 41 -8.79 -1.79 -3.51
N VAL A 42 -8.26 -1.65 -4.73
CA VAL A 42 -8.89 -0.91 -5.80
C VAL A 42 -9.18 -1.86 -6.95
N ASN A 43 -10.40 -1.81 -7.47
CA ASN A 43 -10.84 -2.72 -8.54
C ASN A 43 -10.41 -2.24 -9.93
N ALA A 44 -9.95 -0.99 -10.03
CA ALA A 44 -9.44 -0.37 -11.27
C ALA A 44 -7.94 -0.62 -11.42
N GLU A 45 -7.49 -0.77 -12.67
CA GLU A 45 -6.06 -0.77 -13.00
C GLU A 45 -5.44 0.56 -12.56
N TYR A 46 -4.44 0.49 -11.68
CA TYR A 46 -3.73 1.68 -11.22
C TYR A 46 -2.73 2.12 -12.30
N ASP A 47 -3.03 3.23 -12.99
CA ASP A 47 -2.09 3.90 -13.87
C ASP A 47 -1.66 5.25 -13.29
N ALA A 48 -0.39 5.30 -12.85
CA ALA A 48 0.20 6.49 -12.26
C ALA A 48 0.19 7.73 -13.18
N LYS A 49 0.06 7.56 -14.51
CA LYS A 49 0.02 8.68 -15.47
C LYS A 49 -1.35 9.33 -15.59
N THR A 50 -2.43 8.61 -15.28
CA THR A 50 -3.81 9.06 -15.46
C THR A 50 -4.52 9.38 -14.14
N VAL A 51 -3.99 8.88 -13.03
CA VAL A 51 -4.49 9.19 -11.68
C VAL A 51 -4.18 10.65 -11.33
N THR A 52 -5.23 11.45 -11.21
CA THR A 52 -5.21 12.81 -10.64
C THR A 52 -6.15 12.87 -9.43
N PRO A 53 -6.10 13.88 -8.56
CA PRO A 53 -7.05 14.00 -7.44
C PRO A 53 -8.52 13.95 -7.88
N ALA A 54 -8.84 14.43 -9.08
CA ALA A 54 -10.19 14.42 -9.66
C ALA A 54 -10.57 13.09 -10.35
N LYS A 55 -9.60 12.23 -10.64
CA LYS A 55 -9.77 10.94 -11.34
C LYS A 55 -9.20 9.76 -10.54
N ALA A 56 -8.98 9.97 -9.24
CA ALA A 56 -8.51 8.90 -8.38
C ALA A 56 -9.62 7.84 -8.31
N PRO A 57 -9.30 6.56 -8.56
CA PRO A 57 -10.29 5.50 -8.46
C PRO A 57 -10.83 5.45 -7.03
N SER A 58 -12.13 5.20 -6.90
CA SER A 58 -12.73 5.02 -5.59
C SER A 58 -12.11 3.79 -4.91
N SER A 59 -11.58 3.96 -3.71
CA SER A 59 -11.22 2.82 -2.87
C SER A 59 -12.46 2.21 -2.24
N GLY A 60 -12.42 0.90 -2.03
CA GLY A 60 -13.32 0.25 -1.08
C GLY A 60 -13.02 0.65 0.37
N SER A 61 -13.67 -0.03 1.30
CA SER A 61 -13.31 0.03 2.72
C SER A 61 -11.85 -0.35 2.94
N PRO A 62 -11.16 0.26 3.91
CA PRO A 62 -9.80 -0.11 4.23
C PRO A 62 -9.73 -1.57 4.70
N ILE A 63 -8.75 -2.28 4.16
CA ILE A 63 -8.45 -3.68 4.49
C ILE A 63 -7.57 -3.72 5.75
N VAL A 64 -6.71 -2.71 5.90
CA VAL A 64 -5.83 -2.55 7.05
C VAL A 64 -5.65 -1.08 7.35
N GLU A 65 -5.62 -0.77 8.64
CA GLU A 65 -5.35 0.56 9.17
C GLU A 65 -4.23 0.47 10.22
N ALA A 66 -3.34 1.46 10.23
CA ALA A 66 -2.25 1.57 11.19
C ALA A 66 -2.11 3.02 11.64
N THR A 67 -2.24 3.26 12.94
CA THR A 67 -1.92 4.57 13.53
C THR A 67 -0.43 4.66 13.80
N LEU A 68 0.20 5.69 13.26
CA LEU A 68 1.64 5.93 13.34
C LEU A 68 1.92 7.29 13.97
N SER A 69 3.02 7.36 14.70
CA SER A 69 3.61 8.64 15.12
C SER A 69 4.71 9.08 14.15
N ASP A 70 5.05 10.35 14.23
CA ASP A 70 5.90 11.15 13.34
C ASP A 70 7.36 10.68 13.19
N ARG A 71 7.74 9.57 13.84
CA ARG A 71 9.09 8.99 13.81
C ARG A 71 9.12 7.47 13.70
N VAL A 72 7.98 6.84 13.43
CA VAL A 72 7.88 5.38 13.38
C VAL A 72 7.88 4.90 11.94
N VAL A 73 8.78 3.96 11.68
CA VAL A 73 8.77 3.15 10.46
C VAL A 73 7.41 2.44 10.38
N PRO A 74 6.61 2.63 9.30
CA PRO A 74 5.37 1.88 9.14
C PRO A 74 5.66 0.38 9.20
N PRO A 75 4.91 -0.39 10.00
CA PRO A 75 5.03 -1.83 9.99
C PRO A 75 4.62 -2.37 8.62
N ALA A 76 5.06 -3.59 8.30
CA ALA A 76 4.54 -4.31 7.16
C ALA A 76 3.03 -4.52 7.36
N MET A 77 2.22 -4.04 6.41
CA MET A 77 0.76 -4.07 6.51
C MET A 77 0.23 -5.35 5.88
N ASP A 78 -0.66 -6.05 6.58
CA ASP A 78 -1.27 -7.27 6.07
C ASP A 78 -2.31 -6.92 4.99
N VAL A 79 -2.04 -7.37 3.77
CA VAL A 79 -2.89 -7.19 2.59
C VAL A 79 -3.23 -8.53 1.95
N THR A 80 -3.19 -9.62 2.75
CA THR A 80 -3.45 -10.98 2.29
C THR A 80 -4.74 -11.09 1.52
N THR A 81 -5.83 -10.47 2.02
CA THR A 81 -7.12 -10.44 1.33
C THR A 81 -7.05 -9.84 -0.07
N ALA A 82 -6.25 -8.78 -0.27
CA ALA A 82 -6.10 -8.17 -1.59
C ALA A 82 -5.32 -9.07 -2.56
N CYS A 83 -4.30 -9.79 -2.05
CA CYS A 83 -3.51 -10.70 -2.85
C CYS A 83 -4.26 -11.99 -3.21
N THR A 84 -5.09 -12.53 -2.30
CA THR A 84 -5.97 -13.67 -2.61
C THR A 84 -7.06 -13.31 -3.61
N ASN A 85 -7.46 -12.04 -3.65
CA ASN A 85 -8.44 -11.50 -4.58
C ASN A 85 -7.80 -10.90 -5.85
N ALA A 86 -6.52 -11.19 -6.11
CA ALA A 86 -5.84 -10.67 -7.29
C ALA A 86 -6.51 -11.15 -8.58
N VAL A 87 -6.72 -10.24 -9.52
CA VAL A 87 -7.30 -10.57 -10.83
C VAL A 87 -6.16 -10.64 -11.83
N ASN A 88 -6.00 -11.79 -12.50
CA ASN A 88 -4.89 -12.04 -13.43
C ASN A 88 -3.50 -11.79 -12.79
N GLY A 89 -3.35 -12.12 -11.50
CA GLY A 89 -2.11 -11.89 -10.75
C GLY A 89 -1.83 -10.42 -10.42
N ASN A 90 -2.73 -9.49 -10.74
CA ASN A 90 -2.57 -8.08 -10.45
C ASN A 90 -3.28 -7.69 -9.15
N VAL A 91 -2.57 -6.92 -8.32
CA VAL A 91 -3.05 -6.37 -7.05
C VAL A 91 -2.92 -4.87 -7.10
N ASN A 92 -4.03 -4.15 -7.01
CA ASN A 92 -4.05 -2.69 -6.96
C ASN A 92 -4.46 -2.22 -5.56
N LEU A 93 -3.59 -1.41 -4.95
CA LEU A 93 -3.74 -0.89 -3.60
C LEU A 93 -3.74 0.63 -3.60
N MET A 94 -4.64 1.24 -2.85
CA MET A 94 -4.62 2.66 -2.51
C MET A 94 -4.07 2.84 -1.10
N LEU A 95 -3.21 3.82 -0.95
CA LEU A 95 -2.69 4.27 0.34
C LEU A 95 -3.31 5.62 0.64
N ASP A 96 -4.06 5.69 1.72
CA ASP A 96 -4.59 6.94 2.24
C ASP A 96 -3.98 7.23 3.61
N ALA A 97 -3.67 8.50 3.85
CA ALA A 97 -3.27 9.00 5.15
C ALA A 97 -4.31 10.00 5.63
N ARG A 98 -4.90 9.75 6.80
CA ARG A 98 -5.79 10.70 7.49
C ARG A 98 -5.03 11.39 8.61
N GLY A 99 -5.17 12.71 8.70
CA GLY A 99 -4.47 13.55 9.67
C GLY A 99 -3.46 14.47 8.98
N ALA A 100 -2.21 14.48 9.46
CA ALA A 100 -1.15 15.29 8.89
C ALA A 100 -0.78 14.83 7.45
N PRO A 101 -0.46 15.74 6.53
CA PRO A 101 0.06 15.36 5.21
C PRO A 101 1.29 14.47 5.34
N VAL A 102 1.28 13.28 4.76
CA VAL A 102 2.42 12.35 4.81
C VAL A 102 3.12 12.29 3.46
N THR A 103 4.45 12.44 3.46
CA THR A 103 5.27 12.18 2.27
C THR A 103 6.00 10.85 2.43
N PHE A 104 5.74 9.93 1.52
CA PHE A 104 6.52 8.70 1.38
C PHE A 104 7.74 9.01 0.52
N SER A 105 8.95 8.88 1.09
CA SER A 105 10.19 9.15 0.36
C SER A 105 11.03 7.88 0.23
N SER A 106 11.58 7.65 -0.95
CA SER A 106 12.63 6.65 -1.18
C SER A 106 13.89 7.40 -1.59
N SER A 107 14.70 7.84 -0.64
CA SER A 107 15.97 8.53 -0.94
C SER A 107 16.98 7.64 -1.67
N ALA A 108 16.76 6.31 -1.69
CA ALA A 108 17.46 5.35 -2.52
C ALA A 108 16.53 4.80 -3.62
N SER A 109 17.05 4.68 -4.85
CA SER A 109 16.35 4.14 -6.03
C SER A 109 15.85 2.70 -5.88
N SER A 110 16.24 2.00 -4.79
CA SER A 110 15.85 0.64 -4.44
C SER A 110 14.79 0.54 -3.32
N ASN A 111 14.33 1.67 -2.77
CA ASN A 111 13.37 1.73 -1.66
C ASN A 111 11.92 1.92 -2.14
N SER A 112 11.49 1.22 -3.19
CA SER A 112 10.07 1.20 -3.57
C SER A 112 9.22 0.37 -2.59
N ALA A 113 7.90 0.58 -2.59
CA ALA A 113 6.98 -0.30 -1.89
C ALA A 113 7.09 -1.73 -2.44
N LYS A 114 6.98 -2.74 -1.58
CA LYS A 114 7.11 -4.16 -1.95
C LYS A 114 5.97 -4.98 -1.37
N LEU A 115 5.49 -5.95 -2.14
CA LEU A 115 4.68 -7.04 -1.62
C LEU A 115 5.59 -8.22 -1.26
N ILE A 116 5.51 -8.68 -0.02
CA ILE A 116 6.17 -9.88 0.46
C ILE A 116 5.08 -10.96 0.51
N VAL A 117 5.13 -11.89 -0.44
CA VAL A 117 4.13 -12.95 -0.63
C VAL A 117 4.69 -14.26 -0.10
N SER A 118 3.86 -15.02 0.59
CA SER A 118 4.13 -16.40 1.00
C SER A 118 2.98 -17.28 0.49
N THR A 119 3.33 -18.40 -0.13
CA THR A 119 2.40 -19.41 -0.64
C THR A 119 2.50 -20.69 0.18
N LYS A 120 1.54 -21.60 0.00
CA LYS A 120 1.63 -22.98 0.52
C LYS A 120 2.67 -23.80 -0.24
#